data_AF-A2DIM4-F1
#
_entry.id   AF-A2DIM4-F1
#
_cell.length_a   1.000
_cell.length_b   1.000
_cell.length_c   1.000
_cell.angle_alpha   90.00
_cell.angle_beta   90.00
_cell.angle_gamma   90.00
#
_symmetry.space_group_name_H-M   'P 1'
#
loop_
_entity.id
_entity.type
_entity.pdbx_description
1 polymer ?
#
loop_
_entity_poly.entity_id
_entity_poly.type
_entity_poly.pdbx_seq_one_letter_code
_entity_poly.pdbx_strand_id
1 'polypeptide(L)'
;MRPCEMRNDLLNRWVRLRREEKFAHYWEMPKDPGTVLTLAEAEKWRNYLAKELKDHIERLYTEPLPDDETRYLNDYCNQELQKIRRWELRIIELGGIDYSKVGVATPNGDILNTNLNQYQYFGRARQLPGVKELIEQEKQRKQDEITKKKVTKEELMKKVDAEYYGLEDDTWLIEEEQKFENSLKSC
;
A
#
# COMPACT_ATOMS: atom_id res chain seq x y z
N MET A 1 -37.29 31.76 -18.59
CA MET A 1 -37.47 31.27 -17.20
C MET A 1 -36.11 31.31 -16.51
N ARG A 2 -36.01 31.83 -15.29
CA ARG A 2 -34.70 31.94 -14.61
C ARG A 2 -34.28 30.57 -14.05
N PRO A 3 -32.99 30.21 -14.05
CA PRO A 3 -32.52 28.92 -13.52
C PRO A 3 -32.96 28.64 -12.07
N CYS A 4 -33.17 29.68 -11.26
CA CYS A 4 -33.64 29.57 -9.89
C CYS A 4 -35.12 29.14 -9.76
N GLU A 5 -35.97 29.46 -10.75
CA GLU A 5 -37.38 29.07 -10.79
C GLU A 5 -37.49 27.59 -11.12
N MET A 6 -36.78 27.12 -12.15
CA MET A 6 -36.75 25.70 -12.51
C MET A 6 -36.08 24.84 -11.42
N ARG A 7 -35.06 25.35 -10.72
CA ARG A 7 -34.40 24.64 -9.63
C ARG A 7 -35.39 24.16 -8.56
N ASN A 8 -36.45 24.93 -8.29
CA ASN A 8 -37.43 24.65 -7.23
C ASN A 8 -38.69 23.93 -7.71
N ASP A 9 -38.78 23.56 -8.99
CA ASP A 9 -39.88 22.77 -9.52
C ASP A 9 -40.02 21.42 -8.82
N LEU A 10 -41.24 20.92 -8.71
CA LEU A 10 -41.57 19.65 -8.05
C LEU A 10 -40.74 18.48 -8.60
N LEU A 11 -40.52 18.43 -9.92
CA LEU A 11 -39.69 17.40 -10.55
C LEU A 11 -38.23 17.51 -10.09
N ASN A 12 -37.66 18.72 -10.05
CA ASN A 12 -36.27 18.93 -9.63
C ASN A 12 -36.08 18.74 -8.11
N ARG A 13 -37.12 19.00 -7.31
CA ARG A 13 -37.16 18.64 -5.89
C ARG A 13 -37.22 17.13 -5.70
N TRP A 14 -38.05 16.42 -6.46
CA TRP A 14 -38.16 14.96 -6.42
C TRP A 14 -36.89 14.26 -6.91
N VAL A 15 -36.26 14.76 -7.98
CA VAL A 15 -34.95 14.25 -8.45
C VAL A 15 -33.86 14.47 -7.40
N ARG A 16 -33.87 15.60 -6.69
CA ARG A 16 -32.95 15.85 -5.56
C ARG A 16 -33.21 14.90 -4.40
N LEU A 17 -34.46 14.74 -3.96
CA LEU A 17 -34.83 13.80 -2.91
C LEU A 17 -34.39 12.35 -3.24
N ARG A 18 -34.65 11.88 -4.46
CA ARG A 18 -34.17 10.56 -4.91
C ARG A 18 -32.65 10.42 -5.00
N ARG A 19 -31.92 11.52 -5.17
CA ARG A 19 -30.45 11.52 -5.09
C ARG A 19 -29.99 11.53 -3.64
N GLU A 20 -30.60 12.36 -2.81
CA GLU A 20 -30.38 12.48 -1.35
C GLU A 20 -30.60 11.14 -0.63
N GLU A 21 -31.64 10.37 -0.99
CA GLU A 21 -31.85 9.00 -0.48
C GLU A 21 -30.66 8.06 -0.71
N LYS A 22 -29.84 8.31 -1.74
CA LYS A 22 -28.65 7.51 -2.02
C LYS A 22 -27.41 8.01 -1.27
N PHE A 23 -27.42 9.25 -0.80
CA PHE A 23 -26.34 9.77 0.01
C PHE A 23 -26.46 9.19 1.42
N ALA A 24 -25.40 8.53 1.87
CA ALA A 24 -25.29 8.15 3.27
C ALA A 24 -25.00 9.42 4.06
N HIS A 25 -25.76 9.71 5.11
CA HIS A 25 -25.42 10.81 5.99
C HIS A 25 -24.45 10.35 7.08
N TYR A 26 -23.39 11.12 7.34
CA TYR A 26 -22.39 10.77 8.35
C TYR A 26 -22.99 10.45 9.73
N TRP A 27 -24.05 11.16 10.14
CA TRP A 27 -24.71 10.94 11.45
C TRP A 27 -25.53 9.64 11.53
N GLU A 28 -25.86 9.02 10.40
CA GLU A 28 -26.52 7.71 10.35
C GLU A 28 -25.50 6.56 10.46
N MET A 29 -24.21 6.86 10.33
CA MET A 29 -23.16 5.85 10.41
C MET A 29 -23.06 5.29 11.83
N PRO A 30 -23.15 3.96 12.01
CA PRO A 30 -22.85 3.34 13.29
C PRO A 30 -21.42 3.64 13.72
N LYS A 31 -21.22 3.98 15.00
CA LYS A 31 -19.87 4.23 15.55
C LYS A 31 -19.00 2.97 15.53
N ASP A 32 -19.62 1.83 15.80
CA ASP A 32 -18.97 0.52 15.83
C ASP A 32 -19.40 -0.31 14.63
N PRO A 33 -18.48 -0.72 13.73
CA PRO A 33 -18.82 -1.54 12.56
C PRO A 33 -19.47 -2.88 12.90
N GLY A 34 -19.19 -3.42 14.09
CA GLY A 34 -19.71 -4.72 14.54
C GLY A 34 -21.24 -4.78 14.68
N THR A 35 -21.93 -3.63 14.77
CA THR A 35 -23.39 -3.60 14.84
C THR A 35 -24.05 -3.91 13.50
N VAL A 36 -23.33 -3.74 12.39
CA VAL A 36 -23.85 -4.00 11.05
C VAL A 36 -23.75 -5.48 10.73
N LEU A 37 -24.90 -6.07 10.35
CA LEU A 37 -25.01 -7.49 9.99
C LEU A 37 -25.06 -7.70 8.47
N THR A 38 -25.39 -6.66 7.71
CA THR A 38 -25.59 -6.75 6.26
C THR A 38 -24.33 -6.32 5.52
N LEU A 39 -23.86 -7.16 4.58
CA LEU A 39 -22.73 -6.84 3.71
C LEU A 39 -22.91 -5.53 2.93
N ALA A 40 -24.09 -5.35 2.32
CA ALA A 40 -24.38 -4.17 1.50
C ALA A 40 -24.31 -2.86 2.29
N GLU A 41 -24.68 -2.88 3.57
CA GLU A 41 -24.61 -1.71 4.44
C GLU A 41 -23.16 -1.40 4.83
N ALA A 42 -22.36 -2.43 5.15
CA ALA A 42 -20.94 -2.26 5.45
C ALA A 42 -20.17 -1.70 4.23
N GLU A 43 -20.45 -2.20 3.02
CA GLU A 43 -19.88 -1.68 1.77
C GLU A 43 -20.33 -0.25 1.48
N LYS A 44 -21.59 0.11 1.77
CA LYS A 44 -22.11 1.49 1.64
C LYS A 44 -21.27 2.46 2.49
N TRP A 45 -21.06 2.14 3.77
CA TRP A 45 -20.29 2.98 4.68
C TRP A 45 -18.81 3.04 4.30
N ARG A 46 -18.20 1.90 3.93
CA ARG A 46 -16.82 1.86 3.43
C ARG A 46 -16.65 2.77 2.20
N ASN A 47 -17.56 2.72 1.25
CA ASN A 47 -17.50 3.54 0.04
C ASN A 47 -17.74 5.02 0.31
N TYR A 48 -18.57 5.35 1.31
CA TYR A 48 -18.76 6.71 1.77
C TYR A 48 -17.46 7.29 2.34
N LEU A 49 -16.85 6.60 3.31
CA LEU A 49 -15.58 7.03 3.93
C LEU A 49 -14.43 7.09 2.91
N ALA A 50 -14.38 6.14 1.97
CA ALA A 50 -13.37 6.14 0.91
C ALA A 50 -13.51 7.33 -0.05
N LYS A 51 -14.72 7.85 -0.26
CA LYS A 51 -14.94 9.09 -1.04
C LYS A 51 -14.49 10.31 -0.25
N GLU A 52 -14.92 10.43 1.01
CA GLU A 52 -14.48 11.53 1.87
C GLU A 52 -12.95 11.57 1.96
N LEU A 53 -12.29 10.42 2.19
CA LEU A 53 -10.84 10.33 2.21
C LEU A 53 -10.21 10.85 0.90
N LYS A 54 -10.76 10.48 -0.26
CA LYS A 54 -10.27 10.96 -1.57
C LYS A 54 -10.37 12.47 -1.69
N ASP A 55 -11.48 13.06 -1.26
CA ASP A 55 -11.68 14.51 -1.33
C ASP A 55 -10.68 15.25 -0.42
N HIS A 56 -10.42 14.74 0.79
CA HIS A 56 -9.42 15.33 1.70
C HIS A 56 -7.99 15.18 1.18
N ILE A 57 -7.68 14.02 0.59
CA ILE A 57 -6.40 13.77 -0.07
C ILE A 57 -6.23 14.72 -1.26
N GLU A 58 -7.25 14.89 -2.10
CA GLU A 58 -7.22 15.83 -3.23
C GLU A 58 -6.95 17.25 -2.75
N ARG A 59 -7.59 17.68 -1.65
CA ARG A 59 -7.33 18.99 -1.02
C ARG A 59 -5.87 19.16 -0.58
N LEU A 60 -5.23 18.12 -0.05
CA LEU A 60 -3.79 18.13 0.29
C LEU A 60 -2.86 18.28 -0.94
N TYR A 61 -3.35 17.97 -2.14
CA TYR A 61 -2.59 18.10 -3.39
C TYR A 61 -2.85 19.42 -4.12
N THR A 62 -4.08 19.93 -4.09
CA THR A 62 -4.51 21.08 -4.91
C THR A 62 -4.25 22.42 -4.23
N GLU A 63 -4.45 22.53 -2.91
CA GLU A 63 -4.43 23.81 -2.20
C GLU A 63 -3.08 24.09 -1.51
N PRO A 64 -2.53 25.32 -1.59
CA PRO A 64 -1.40 25.71 -0.77
C PRO A 64 -1.85 26.03 0.66
N LEU A 65 -1.98 25.00 1.49
CA LEU A 65 -2.37 25.13 2.89
C LEU A 65 -1.17 25.52 3.78
N PRO A 66 -1.41 26.23 4.90
CA PRO A 66 -0.38 26.44 5.92
C PRO A 66 0.02 25.10 6.56
N ASP A 67 1.22 25.07 7.14
CA ASP A 67 1.81 23.83 7.67
C ASP A 67 0.96 23.17 8.76
N ASP A 68 0.33 23.97 9.62
CA ASP A 68 -0.49 23.46 10.72
C ASP A 68 -1.82 22.86 10.22
N GLU A 69 -2.47 23.49 9.24
CA GLU A 69 -3.66 22.92 8.61
C GLU A 69 -3.32 21.66 7.81
N THR A 70 -2.14 21.64 7.18
CA THR A 70 -1.62 20.44 6.49
C THR A 70 -1.43 19.28 7.46
N ARG A 71 -0.89 19.53 8.67
CA ARG A 71 -0.76 18.52 9.73
C ARG A 71 -2.12 18.01 10.19
N TYR A 72 -3.04 18.92 10.52
CA TYR A 72 -4.38 18.57 10.96
C TYR A 72 -5.12 17.74 9.91
N LEU A 73 -5.06 18.14 8.65
CA LEU A 73 -5.70 17.43 7.54
C LEU A 73 -5.06 16.06 7.30
N ASN A 74 -3.75 15.93 7.49
CA ASN A 74 -3.07 14.63 7.43
C ASN A 74 -3.47 13.70 8.58
N ASP A 75 -3.54 14.21 9.81
CA ASP A 75 -4.02 13.45 10.97
C ASP A 75 -5.45 12.97 10.75
N TYR A 76 -6.31 13.85 10.22
CA TYR A 76 -7.67 13.52 9.86
C TYR A 76 -7.75 12.41 8.81
N CYS A 77 -6.96 12.50 7.72
CA CYS A 77 -6.88 11.44 6.71
C CYS A 77 -6.41 10.09 7.30
N ASN A 78 -5.44 10.10 8.23
CA ASN A 78 -5.00 8.88 8.90
C ASN A 78 -6.08 8.28 9.81
N GLN A 79 -6.87 9.11 10.50
CA GLN A 79 -8.02 8.64 11.28
C GLN A 79 -9.09 8.01 10.37
N GLU A 80 -9.38 8.61 9.22
CA GLU A 80 -10.31 8.07 8.24
C GLU A 80 -9.83 6.74 7.65
N LEU A 81 -8.54 6.60 7.34
CA LEU A 81 -7.96 5.32 6.92
C LEU A 81 -8.13 4.23 7.97
N GLN A 82 -7.95 4.55 9.26
CA GLN A 82 -8.19 3.58 10.34
C GLN A 82 -9.66 3.18 10.43
N LYS A 83 -10.60 4.12 10.27
CA LYS A 83 -12.04 3.83 10.24
C LYS A 83 -12.37 2.92 9.05
N ILE A 84 -11.88 3.24 7.85
CA ILE A 84 -12.04 2.40 6.65
C ILE A 84 -11.52 0.99 6.92
N ARG A 85 -10.34 0.84 7.53
CA ARG A 85 -9.80 -0.47 7.89
C ARG A 85 -10.76 -1.27 8.79
N ARG A 86 -11.34 -0.65 9.81
CA ARG A 86 -12.30 -1.33 10.71
C ARG A 86 -13.53 -1.82 9.94
N TRP A 87 -14.02 -1.02 8.99
CA TRP A 87 -15.10 -1.43 8.09
C TRP A 87 -14.68 -2.54 7.13
N GLU A 88 -13.46 -2.50 6.59
CA GLU A 88 -12.93 -3.57 5.73
C GLU A 88 -12.81 -4.89 6.50
N LEU A 89 -12.31 -4.87 7.74
CA LEU A 89 -12.28 -6.05 8.61
C LEU A 89 -13.68 -6.61 8.85
N ARG A 90 -14.67 -5.74 9.08
CA ARG A 90 -16.07 -6.17 9.24
C ARG A 90 -16.63 -6.81 7.98
N ILE A 91 -16.31 -6.28 6.79
CA ILE A 91 -16.72 -6.88 5.52
C ILE A 91 -16.12 -8.28 5.38
N ILE A 92 -14.85 -8.46 5.75
CA ILE A 92 -14.17 -9.77 5.74
C ILE A 92 -14.85 -10.74 6.71
N GLU A 93 -15.18 -10.31 7.93
CA GLU A 93 -15.91 -11.13 8.92
C GLU A 93 -17.27 -11.60 8.40
N LEU A 94 -17.95 -10.76 7.62
CA LEU A 94 -19.24 -11.07 6.99
C LEU A 94 -19.09 -11.92 5.71
N GLY A 95 -17.87 -12.27 5.29
CA GLY A 95 -17.59 -13.09 4.10
C GLY A 95 -17.53 -12.31 2.78
N GLY A 96 -17.29 -11.00 2.84
CA GLY A 96 -17.15 -10.13 1.68
C GLY A 96 -15.74 -10.10 1.07
N ILE A 97 -15.49 -9.14 0.19
CA ILE A 97 -14.23 -8.99 -0.54
C ILE A 97 -13.15 -8.36 0.35
N ASP A 98 -11.92 -8.88 0.25
CA ASP A 98 -10.73 -8.29 0.87
C ASP A 98 -10.30 -6.98 0.18
N TYR A 99 -10.93 -5.86 0.55
CA TYR A 99 -10.61 -4.55 -0.01
C TYR A 99 -9.18 -4.07 0.29
N SER A 100 -8.55 -4.61 1.32
CA SER A 100 -7.19 -4.20 1.69
C SER A 100 -6.13 -4.67 0.68
N LYS A 101 -6.46 -5.62 -0.21
CA LYS A 101 -5.63 -6.00 -1.37
C LYS A 101 -5.79 -5.04 -2.55
N VAL A 102 -6.97 -4.43 -2.68
CA VAL A 102 -7.29 -3.46 -3.75
C VAL A 102 -6.71 -2.09 -3.42
N GLY A 103 -6.73 -1.71 -2.13
CA GLY A 103 -6.24 -0.43 -1.64
C GLY A 103 -7.08 0.76 -2.12
N VAL A 104 -6.69 1.97 -1.69
CA VAL A 104 -7.28 3.22 -2.17
C VAL A 104 -6.29 3.91 -3.09
N ALA A 105 -6.67 4.14 -4.34
CA ALA A 105 -5.81 4.85 -5.29
C ALA A 105 -5.77 6.35 -4.94
N THR A 106 -4.56 6.88 -4.76
CA THR A 106 -4.27 8.30 -4.61
C THR A 106 -4.23 8.96 -6.00
N PRO A 107 -4.52 10.27 -6.14
CA PRO A 107 -4.35 11.00 -7.40
C PRO A 107 -2.95 10.87 -8.05
N ASN A 108 -1.90 10.63 -7.25
CA ASN A 108 -0.54 10.40 -7.75
C ASN A 108 -0.29 8.98 -8.29
N GLY A 109 -1.29 8.09 -8.26
CA GLY A 109 -1.13 6.68 -8.60
C GLY A 109 -0.59 5.79 -7.47
N ASP A 110 -0.21 6.38 -6.33
CA ASP A 110 0.17 5.63 -5.12
C ASP A 110 -1.07 4.84 -4.62
N ILE A 111 -0.94 3.52 -4.50
CA ILE A 111 -1.96 2.66 -3.88
C ILE A 111 -1.76 2.71 -2.36
N LEU A 112 -2.69 3.32 -1.65
CA LEU A 112 -2.71 3.35 -0.20
C LEU A 112 -3.06 1.97 0.32
N ASN A 113 -2.09 1.35 0.99
CA ASN A 113 -2.28 0.08 1.66
C ASN A 113 -2.95 0.32 3.01
N THR A 114 -4.26 0.03 3.11
CA THR A 114 -5.04 0.06 4.35
C THR A 114 -4.50 -0.92 5.42
N ASN A 115 -3.72 -1.91 4.98
CA ASN A 115 -3.11 -2.95 5.83
C ASN A 115 -1.92 -2.48 6.67
N LEU A 116 -1.28 -1.37 6.33
CA LEU A 116 -0.16 -0.84 7.12
C LEU A 116 -0.73 0.07 8.22
N ASN A 117 -0.66 -0.37 9.48
CA ASN A 117 -1.01 0.45 10.67
C ASN A 117 0.01 1.58 10.91
N GLN A 118 0.73 2.00 9.89
CA GLN A 118 1.76 3.02 9.97
C GLN A 118 1.12 4.37 9.67
N TYR A 119 1.55 5.40 10.41
CA TYR A 119 1.16 6.76 10.12
C TYR A 119 1.72 7.17 8.76
N GLN A 120 0.88 7.69 7.87
CA GLN A 120 1.25 8.04 6.51
C GLN A 120 1.20 9.55 6.31
N TYR A 121 2.08 10.05 5.45
CA TYR A 121 2.08 11.46 5.03
C TYR A 121 1.65 11.54 3.57
N PHE A 122 0.59 12.31 3.28
CA PHE A 122 0.02 12.47 1.94
C PHE A 122 0.41 13.82 1.33
N GLY A 123 0.70 13.83 0.02
CA GLY A 123 0.94 15.04 -0.75
C GLY A 123 1.87 16.05 -0.08
N ARG A 124 1.37 17.27 0.13
CA ARG A 124 2.11 18.38 0.76
C ARG A 124 2.60 18.05 2.17
N ALA A 125 1.93 17.18 2.92
CA ALA A 125 2.37 16.77 4.25
C ALA A 125 3.76 16.09 4.24
N ARG A 126 4.19 15.51 3.11
CA ARG A 126 5.55 14.96 2.94
C ARG A 126 6.63 16.05 2.86
N GLN A 127 6.26 17.29 2.56
CA GLN A 127 7.17 18.42 2.40
C GLN A 127 7.38 19.21 3.69
N LEU A 128 6.63 18.89 4.75
CA LEU A 128 6.77 19.55 6.05
C LEU A 128 8.20 19.40 6.59
N PRO A 129 8.75 20.45 7.26
CA PRO A 129 10.06 20.37 7.89
C PRO A 129 10.08 19.25 8.94
N GLY A 130 11.17 18.50 9.02
CA GLY A 130 11.31 17.29 9.85
C GLY A 130 10.71 16.02 9.21
N VAL A 131 9.49 16.07 8.68
CA VAL A 131 8.88 14.91 7.98
C VAL A 131 9.64 14.57 6.71
N LYS A 132 10.01 15.59 5.93
CA LYS A 132 10.78 15.43 4.70
C LYS A 132 12.10 14.70 4.96
N GLU A 133 12.80 15.07 6.03
CA GLU A 133 14.07 14.47 6.43
C GLU A 133 13.89 13.00 6.85
N LEU A 134 12.85 12.70 7.63
CA LEU A 134 12.53 11.32 8.02
C LEU A 134 12.25 10.43 6.80
N ILE A 135 11.48 10.95 5.83
CA ILE A 135 11.17 10.21 4.59
C ILE A 135 12.45 9.99 3.78
N GLU A 136 13.33 10.98 3.68
CA GLU A 136 14.59 10.87 2.94
C GLU A 136 15.55 9.89 3.62
N GLN A 137 15.67 9.94 4.94
CA GLN A 137 16.42 8.96 5.73
C GLN A 137 15.86 7.54 5.56
N GLU A 138 14.53 7.37 5.59
CA GLU A 138 13.92 6.06 5.38
C GLU A 138 14.15 5.54 3.96
N LYS A 139 14.10 6.42 2.96
CA LYS A 139 14.45 6.09 1.56
C LYS A 139 15.91 5.66 1.45
N GLN A 140 16.84 6.39 2.06
CA GLN A 140 18.26 6.04 2.09
C GLN A 140 18.47 4.68 2.76
N ARG A 141 17.87 4.44 3.92
CA ARG A 141 17.92 3.14 4.61
C ARG A 141 17.40 1.99 3.74
N LYS A 142 16.26 2.19 3.07
CA LYS A 142 15.71 1.19 2.14
C LYS A 142 16.64 0.96 0.94
N GLN A 143 17.23 2.02 0.39
CA GLN A 143 18.21 1.90 -0.69
C GLN A 143 19.45 1.13 -0.23
N ASP A 144 19.97 1.41 0.96
CA ASP A 144 21.09 0.70 1.57
C ASP A 144 20.77 -0.78 1.83
N GLU A 145 19.56 -1.10 2.26
CA GLU A 145 19.13 -2.49 2.41
C GLU A 145 19.05 -3.21 1.06
N ILE A 146 18.57 -2.53 0.01
CA ILE A 146 18.50 -3.08 -1.34
C ILE A 146 19.91 -3.29 -1.90
N THR A 147 20.83 -2.34 -1.74
CA THR A 147 22.21 -2.49 -2.20
C THR A 147 22.95 -3.58 -1.44
N LYS A 148 22.78 -3.68 -0.11
CA LYS A 148 23.33 -4.78 0.69
C LYS A 148 22.79 -6.16 0.29
N LYS A 149 21.51 -6.25 -0.11
CA LYS A 149 20.89 -7.51 -0.57
C LYS A 149 21.34 -7.89 -1.98
N LYS A 150 21.72 -6.93 -2.82
CA LYS A 150 22.27 -7.21 -4.14
C LYS A 150 23.68 -7.74 -3.96
N VAL A 151 23.83 -9.07 -4.03
CA VAL A 151 25.16 -9.69 -4.08
C VAL A 151 25.85 -9.19 -5.33
N THR A 152 26.94 -8.44 -5.14
CA THR A 152 27.70 -7.91 -6.28
C THR A 152 28.34 -9.05 -7.04
N LYS A 153 28.56 -8.88 -8.35
CA LYS A 153 29.26 -9.90 -9.17
C LYS A 153 30.60 -10.28 -8.52
N GLU A 154 31.32 -9.31 -7.97
CA GLU A 154 32.60 -9.53 -7.30
C GLU A 154 32.47 -10.37 -6.02
N GLU A 155 31.47 -10.11 -5.18
CA GLU A 155 31.18 -10.97 -4.02
C GLU A 155 30.73 -12.38 -4.43
N LEU A 156 30.03 -12.50 -5.56
CA LEU A 156 29.66 -13.80 -6.12
C LEU A 156 30.91 -14.55 -6.59
N MET A 157 31.78 -13.90 -7.37
CA MET A 157 33.01 -14.48 -7.91
C MET A 157 34.03 -14.81 -6.81
N LYS A 158 34.03 -14.09 -5.68
CA LYS A 158 34.83 -14.43 -4.49
C LYS A 158 34.36 -15.70 -3.78
N LYS A 159 33.11 -16.13 -3.98
CA LYS A 159 32.55 -17.38 -3.45
C LYS A 159 32.66 -18.55 -4.42
N VAL A 160 33.20 -18.30 -5.63
CA VAL A 160 33.41 -19.33 -6.64
C VAL A 160 34.82 -19.86 -6.45
N ASP A 161 34.93 -21.11 -6.03
CA ASP A 161 36.21 -21.78 -5.79
C ASP A 161 36.81 -22.34 -7.09
N ALA A 162 38.09 -22.71 -7.04
CA ALA A 162 38.82 -23.31 -8.18
C ALA A 162 38.13 -24.58 -8.71
N GLU A 163 37.43 -25.30 -7.83
CA GLU A 163 36.59 -26.47 -8.14
C GLU A 163 35.51 -26.14 -9.20
N TYR A 164 34.88 -24.97 -9.15
CA TYR A 164 33.86 -24.55 -10.12
C TYR A 164 34.43 -24.39 -11.55
N TYR A 165 35.71 -24.02 -11.65
CA TYR A 165 36.40 -23.87 -12.93
C TYR A 165 37.14 -25.14 -13.35
N GLY A 166 37.08 -26.24 -12.56
CA GLY A 166 37.79 -27.48 -12.85
C GLY A 166 39.30 -27.30 -12.90
N LEU A 167 39.83 -26.37 -12.10
CA LEU A 167 41.27 -26.10 -11.98
C LEU A 167 41.91 -26.89 -10.84
N GLU A 168 41.19 -27.84 -10.24
CA GLU A 168 41.80 -28.79 -9.33
C GLU A 168 42.67 -29.76 -10.14
N ASP A 169 43.91 -29.97 -9.67
CA ASP A 169 44.76 -31.00 -10.25
C ASP A 169 44.11 -32.37 -9.94
N ASP A 170 43.73 -33.12 -10.99
CA ASP A 170 43.16 -34.49 -10.96
C ASP A 170 44.13 -35.55 -10.39
N THR A 171 44.97 -35.15 -9.43
CA THR A 171 45.94 -35.97 -8.71
C THR A 171 45.33 -37.28 -8.18
N TRP A 172 44.12 -37.23 -7.65
CA TRP A 172 43.42 -38.42 -7.14
C TRP A 172 43.00 -39.37 -8.26
N LEU A 173 42.53 -38.84 -9.39
CA LEU A 173 42.16 -39.64 -10.56
C LEU A 173 43.39 -40.31 -11.16
N ILE A 174 44.51 -39.58 -11.25
CA ILE A 174 45.79 -40.09 -11.76
C ILE A 174 46.34 -41.22 -10.86
N GLU A 175 46.24 -41.09 -9.55
CA GLU A 175 46.64 -42.16 -8.61
C GLU A 175 45.80 -43.43 -8.75
N GLU A 176 44.49 -43.29 -9.00
CA GLU A 176 43.59 -44.41 -9.25
C GLU A 176 43.89 -45.12 -10.58
N GLU A 177 44.14 -44.36 -11.64
CA GLU A 177 44.55 -44.90 -12.95
C GLU A 177 45.86 -45.69 -12.84
N GLN A 178 46.86 -45.17 -12.11
CA GLN A 178 48.13 -45.88 -11.89
C GLN A 178 47.95 -47.18 -11.10
N LYS A 179 47.08 -47.20 -10.08
CA LYS A 179 46.74 -48.43 -9.34
C LYS A 179 46.07 -49.46 -10.24
N PHE A 180 45.17 -49.02 -11.10
CA PHE A 180 44.45 -49.88 -12.05
C PHE A 180 45.39 -50.44 -13.12
N GLU A 181 46.29 -49.63 -13.68
CA GLU A 181 47.32 -50.10 -14.60
C GLU A 181 48.25 -51.13 -13.95
N ASN A 182 48.66 -50.90 -12.70
CA ASN A 182 49.51 -51.82 -11.97
C ASN A 182 48.81 -53.16 -11.69
N SER A 183 47.49 -53.16 -11.45
CA SER A 183 46.74 -54.42 -11.31
C SER A 183 46.62 -55.17 -12.64
N LEU A 184 46.43 -54.46 -13.75
CA LEU A 184 46.40 -55.06 -15.09
C LEU A 184 47.77 -55.61 -15.52
N LYS A 185 48.86 -54.93 -15.15
CA LYS A 185 50.25 -55.38 -15.39
C LYS A 185 50.68 -56.52 -14.48
N SER A 186 49.97 -56.75 -13.37
CA SER A 186 50.22 -57.83 -12.41
C SER A 186 49.47 -59.14 -12.75
N CYS A 187 48.65 -59.15 -13.80
CA CYS A 187 48.02 -60.35 -14.38
C CYS A 187 48.82 -60.84 -15.60
#